data_AF-A0A924K226-F1
#
_entry.id   AF-A0A924K226-F1
#
_cell.length_a   1.000
_cell.length_b   1.000
_cell.length_c   1.000
_cell.angle_alpha   90.00
_cell.angle_beta   90.00
_cell.angle_gamma   90.00
#
_symmetry.space_group_name_H-M   'P 1'
#
loop_
_entity.id
_entity.type
_entity.pdbx_description
1 polymer ?
#
loop_
_entity_poly.entity_id
_entity_poly.type
_entity_poly.pdbx_seq_one_letter_code
_entity_poly.pdbx_strand_id
1 'polypeptide(L)'
;MGQGGSVSSPLRGVRRRDVLAGAAALPLAACTGSAPEITGALVGASAERGHMLRDARATASNAQPAETRRVRVVIAGGGIAGLSAARALRQRGIDDFVVLELEDTAGGNSRAG
;
A
#
# COMPACT_ATOMS: atom_id res chain seq x y z
N MET A 1 -9.32 -8.60 80.32
CA MET A 1 -8.27 -8.16 79.38
C MET A 1 -7.88 -9.32 78.46
N GLY A 2 -7.73 -9.06 77.15
CA GLY A 2 -6.98 -9.91 76.20
C GLY A 2 -7.81 -10.94 75.42
N GLN A 3 -8.49 -10.57 74.31
CA GLN A 3 -7.98 -10.57 72.91
C GLN A 3 -7.68 -12.01 72.41
N GLY A 4 -8.21 -12.55 71.31
CA GLY A 4 -9.01 -12.06 70.19
C GLY A 4 -9.18 -13.27 69.25
N GLY A 5 -10.36 -13.41 68.64
CA GLY A 5 -10.77 -14.59 67.89
C GLY A 5 -9.92 -14.88 66.65
N SER A 6 -9.79 -16.18 66.35
CA SER A 6 -9.22 -16.68 65.11
C SER A 6 -10.14 -16.36 63.92
N VAL A 7 -9.79 -15.39 63.09
CA VAL A 7 -10.45 -15.16 61.81
C VAL A 7 -9.69 -15.95 60.74
N SER A 8 -10.17 -17.15 60.43
CA SER A 8 -9.74 -17.90 59.25
C SER A 8 -10.28 -17.19 58.00
N SER A 9 -9.42 -16.44 57.31
CA SER A 9 -9.74 -15.88 55.99
C SER A 9 -9.86 -17.03 54.97
N PRO A 10 -10.99 -17.18 54.26
CA PRO A 10 -11.05 -18.18 53.20
C PRO A 10 -10.11 -17.77 52.07
N LEU A 11 -9.19 -18.66 51.69
CA LEU A 11 -8.40 -18.51 50.47
C LEU A 11 -9.38 -18.26 49.32
N ARG A 12 -9.30 -17.06 48.73
CA ARG A 12 -10.20 -16.63 47.65
C ARG A 12 -9.83 -17.44 46.41
N GLY A 13 -10.51 -18.56 46.20
CA GLY A 13 -10.35 -19.37 44.99
C GLY A 13 -10.59 -18.52 43.74
N VAL A 14 -9.82 -18.79 42.69
CA VAL A 14 -9.91 -18.10 41.41
C VAL A 14 -11.35 -18.21 40.90
N ARG A 15 -12.02 -17.07 40.74
CA ARG A 15 -13.41 -17.04 40.27
C ARG A 15 -13.41 -16.99 38.75
N ARG A 16 -14.48 -17.48 38.12
CA ARG A 16 -14.67 -17.42 36.65
C ARG A 16 -14.43 -16.03 36.07
N ARG A 17 -14.78 -14.97 36.80
CA ARG A 17 -14.53 -13.57 36.41
C ARG A 17 -13.04 -13.20 36.36
N ASP A 18 -12.22 -13.79 37.25
CA ASP A 18 -10.78 -13.54 37.32
C ASP A 18 -10.09 -14.23 36.13
N VAL A 19 -10.56 -15.41 35.74
CA VAL A 19 -10.14 -16.11 34.51
C VAL A 19 -10.51 -15.32 33.26
N LEU A 20 -11.75 -14.82 33.17
CA LEU A 20 -12.20 -14.03 32.02
C LEU A 20 -11.46 -12.69 31.90
N ALA A 21 -11.22 -12.01 33.03
CA ALA A 21 -10.46 -10.76 33.07
C ALA A 21 -8.99 -10.97 32.68
N GLY A 22 -8.36 -12.05 33.16
CA GLY A 22 -7.00 -12.42 32.74
C GLY A 22 -6.91 -12.86 31.28
N ALA A 23 -7.93 -13.56 30.78
CA ALA A 23 -7.95 -14.04 29.41
C ALA A 23 -8.15 -12.93 28.37
N ALA A 24 -8.79 -11.80 28.74
CA ALA A 24 -8.98 -10.66 27.86
C ALA A 24 -7.65 -9.99 27.41
N ALA A 25 -6.56 -10.19 28.18
CA ALA A 25 -5.24 -9.63 27.87
C ALA A 25 -4.33 -10.61 27.08
N LEU A 26 -4.67 -11.90 27.00
CA LEU A 26 -3.92 -12.91 26.24
C LEU A 26 -3.73 -12.56 24.74
N PRO A 27 -4.70 -11.97 24.01
CA PRO A 27 -4.48 -11.63 22.60
C PRO A 27 -3.42 -10.54 22.41
N LEU A 28 -3.16 -9.69 23.41
CA LEU A 28 -2.10 -8.68 23.34
C LEU A 28 -0.71 -9.31 23.38
N ALA A 29 -0.56 -10.51 23.97
CA ALA A 29 0.67 -11.28 23.92
C ALA A 29 0.98 -11.82 22.51
N ALA A 30 -0.01 -11.84 21.60
CA ALA A 30 0.23 -12.16 20.20
C ALA A 30 0.85 -10.99 19.41
N CYS A 31 0.83 -9.77 19.96
CA CYS A 31 1.39 -8.57 19.32
C CYS A 31 2.89 -8.37 19.59
N THR A 32 3.54 -9.23 20.39
CA THR A 32 4.97 -9.12 20.73
C THR A 32 5.88 -9.89 19.79
N GLY A 33 5.34 -10.58 18.78
CA GLY A 33 6.13 -11.26 17.77
C GLY A 33 6.70 -10.25 16.79
N SER A 34 8.02 -10.18 16.67
CA SER A 34 8.65 -9.54 15.52
C SER A 34 8.24 -10.33 14.29
N ALA A 35 7.50 -9.70 13.37
CA ALA A 35 7.22 -10.33 12.09
C ALA A 35 8.57 -10.63 11.42
N PRO A 36 8.72 -11.79 10.75
CA PRO A 36 9.89 -12.02 9.91
C PRO A 36 9.99 -10.86 8.91
N GLU A 37 11.21 -10.35 8.72
CA GLU A 37 11.45 -9.28 7.77
C GLU A 37 11.10 -9.79 6.37
N ILE A 38 10.08 -9.20 5.75
CA ILE A 38 9.73 -9.50 4.37
C ILE A 38 10.78 -8.82 3.49
N THR A 39 11.75 -9.60 3.03
CA THR A 39 12.75 -9.11 2.08
C THR A 39 12.11 -8.91 0.71
N GLY A 40 12.21 -7.70 0.18
CA GLY A 40 11.68 -7.34 -1.14
C GLY A 40 11.45 -5.83 -1.24
N ALA A 41 11.28 -5.34 -2.46
CA ALA A 41 10.94 -3.95 -2.72
C ALA A 41 9.73 -3.87 -3.65
N LEU A 42 8.89 -2.85 -3.46
CA LEU A 42 7.89 -2.49 -4.46
C LEU A 42 8.60 -1.74 -5.59
N VAL A 43 8.83 -2.43 -6.71
CA VAL A 43 9.49 -1.85 -7.88
C VAL A 43 8.46 -1.19 -8.79
N GLY A 44 8.72 0.06 -9.20
CA GLY A 44 7.96 0.76 -10.24
C GLY A 44 6.62 1.37 -9.82
N ALA A 45 6.17 1.19 -8.57
CA ALA A 45 5.04 1.94 -8.01
C ALA A 45 5.57 3.22 -7.35
N SER A 46 6.04 4.18 -8.15
CA SER A 46 6.57 5.46 -7.65
C SER A 46 5.45 6.35 -7.12
N ALA A 47 4.93 5.99 -5.95
CA ALA A 47 3.78 6.60 -5.31
C ALA A 47 3.99 8.10 -5.09
N GLU A 48 5.22 8.51 -4.80
CA GLU A 48 5.60 9.91 -4.63
C GLU A 48 5.37 10.73 -5.91
N ARG A 49 5.83 10.23 -7.07
CA ARG A 49 5.53 10.85 -8.39
C ARG A 49 4.03 10.87 -8.68
N GLY A 50 3.32 9.78 -8.35
CA GLY A 50 1.87 9.71 -8.49
C GLY A 50 1.12 10.74 -7.63
N HIS A 51 1.57 10.96 -6.40
CA HIS A 51 1.02 11.97 -5.50
C HIS A 51 1.32 13.38 -6.00
N MET A 52 2.53 13.66 -6.47
CA MET A 52 2.86 14.94 -7.09
C MET A 52 1.93 15.27 -8.26
N LEU A 53 1.67 14.31 -9.16
CA LEU A 53 0.74 14.53 -10.29
C LEU A 53 -0.70 14.77 -9.82
N ARG A 54 -1.17 14.00 -8.83
CA ARG A 54 -2.51 14.15 -8.25
C ARG A 54 -2.68 15.51 -7.56
N ASP A 55 -1.70 15.89 -6.74
CA ASP A 55 -1.76 17.09 -5.91
C ASP A 55 -1.50 18.34 -6.74
N ALA A 56 -0.63 18.27 -7.76
CA ALA A 56 -0.47 19.34 -8.75
C ALA A 56 -1.79 19.60 -9.48
N ARG A 57 -2.58 18.58 -9.81
CA ARG A 57 -3.92 18.80 -10.38
C ARG A 57 -4.86 19.54 -9.42
N ALA A 58 -4.72 19.32 -8.11
CA ALA A 58 -5.55 19.96 -7.09
C ALA A 58 -5.10 21.39 -6.74
N THR A 59 -3.80 21.66 -6.81
CA THR A 59 -3.18 22.91 -6.30
C THR A 59 -2.66 23.82 -7.40
N ALA A 60 -2.26 23.27 -8.53
CA ALA A 60 -1.69 24.01 -9.64
C ALA A 60 -2.77 24.29 -10.69
N SER A 61 -3.71 25.19 -10.36
CA SER A 61 -4.69 25.70 -11.34
C SER A 61 -4.03 26.38 -12.55
N ASN A 62 -2.74 26.73 -12.45
CA ASN A 62 -1.98 27.50 -13.44
C ASN A 62 -0.72 26.78 -13.97
N ALA A 63 -0.49 25.50 -13.62
CA ALA A 63 0.61 24.75 -14.22
C ALA A 63 0.31 24.50 -15.70
N GLN A 64 1.06 25.18 -16.57
CA GLN A 64 0.97 24.96 -18.01
C GLN A 64 1.87 23.78 -18.41
N PRO A 65 1.40 22.89 -19.29
CA PRO A 65 2.25 21.81 -19.80
C PRO A 65 3.41 22.40 -20.61
N ALA A 66 4.61 21.84 -20.43
CA ALA A 66 5.80 22.26 -21.18
C ALA A 66 5.63 22.05 -22.70
N GLU A 67 4.86 21.03 -23.09
CA GLU A 67 4.49 20.75 -24.47
C GLU A 67 3.01 20.35 -24.54
N THR A 68 2.30 20.85 -25.55
CA THR A 68 0.97 20.35 -25.90
C THR A 68 1.02 19.81 -27.32
N ARG A 69 0.78 18.51 -27.47
CA ARG A 69 0.71 17.84 -28.76
C ARG A 69 -0.68 17.23 -28.97
N ARG A 70 -1.20 17.38 -30.18
CA ARG A 70 -2.41 16.69 -30.62
C ARG A 70 -2.04 15.51 -31.50
N VAL A 71 -2.57 14.34 -31.17
CA VAL A 71 -2.35 13.07 -31.87
C VAL A 71 -3.68 12.34 -31.99
N ARG A 72 -3.80 11.41 -32.94
CA ARG A 72 -5.01 10.58 -33.07
C ARG A 72 -5.25 9.66 -31.86
N VAL A 73 -4.19 9.12 -31.25
CA VAL A 73 -4.31 8.18 -30.11
C VAL A 73 -3.27 8.49 -29.03
N VAL A 74 -3.73 8.56 -27.78
CA VAL A 74 -2.87 8.64 -26.59
C VAL A 74 -2.98 7.32 -25.83
N ILE A 75 -1.84 6.69 -25.55
CA ILE A 75 -1.72 5.50 -24.72
C ILE A 75 -1.09 5.93 -23.39
N ALA A 76 -1.87 5.84 -22.30
CA ALA A 76 -1.39 6.13 -20.95
C ALA A 76 -0.88 4.83 -20.29
N GLY A 77 0.43 4.72 -20.11
CA GLY A 77 1.14 3.58 -19.55
C GLY A 77 1.99 2.84 -20.59
N GLY A 78 3.26 2.67 -20.28
CA GLY A 78 4.28 1.91 -21.02
C GLY A 78 4.41 0.45 -20.55
N GLY A 79 3.39 -0.13 -19.91
CA GLY A 79 3.35 -1.55 -19.58
C GLY A 79 3.03 -2.46 -20.77
N ILE A 80 2.96 -3.77 -20.55
CA ILE A 80 2.68 -4.76 -21.60
C ILE A 80 1.40 -4.45 -22.39
N ALA A 81 0.35 -3.97 -21.73
CA ALA A 81 -0.90 -3.57 -22.39
C ALA A 81 -0.70 -2.39 -23.34
N GLY A 82 -0.04 -1.32 -22.88
CA GLY A 82 0.21 -0.12 -23.68
C GLY A 82 1.16 -0.36 -24.85
N LEU A 83 2.25 -1.10 -24.62
CA LEU A 83 3.18 -1.47 -25.68
C LEU A 83 2.54 -2.42 -26.72
N SER A 84 1.67 -3.32 -26.27
CA SER A 84 0.90 -4.18 -27.19
C SER A 84 -0.09 -3.37 -28.03
N ALA A 85 -0.76 -2.37 -27.43
CA ALA A 85 -1.63 -1.45 -28.15
C ALA A 85 -0.83 -0.63 -29.19
N ALA A 86 0.31 -0.06 -28.82
CA ALA A 86 1.20 0.66 -29.72
C ALA A 86 1.65 -0.22 -30.91
N ARG A 87 2.05 -1.47 -30.64
CA ARG A 87 2.39 -2.45 -31.69
C ARG A 87 1.21 -2.71 -32.63
N ALA A 88 0.02 -2.90 -32.07
CA ALA A 88 -1.19 -3.17 -32.84
C ALA A 88 -1.65 -1.98 -33.69
N LEU A 89 -1.37 -0.74 -33.28
CA LEU A 89 -1.60 0.47 -34.07
C LEU A 89 -0.62 0.55 -35.24
N ARG A 90 0.68 0.37 -34.98
CA ARG A 90 1.72 0.37 -36.03
C ARG A 90 1.47 -0.68 -37.11
N GLN A 91 1.04 -1.87 -36.71
CA GLN A 91 0.71 -2.95 -37.67
C GLN A 91 -0.48 -2.61 -38.58
N ARG A 92 -1.33 -1.66 -38.18
CA ARG A 92 -2.45 -1.17 -38.98
C ARG A 92 -2.11 0.13 -39.74
N GLY A 93 -0.84 0.55 -39.76
CA GLY A 93 -0.41 1.80 -40.39
C GLY A 93 -0.85 3.06 -39.63
N ILE A 94 -1.15 2.92 -38.33
CA ILE A 94 -1.51 4.05 -37.47
C ILE A 94 -0.26 4.42 -36.66
N ASP A 95 0.49 5.43 -37.13
CA ASP A 95 1.72 5.88 -36.46
C ASP A 95 1.59 7.21 -35.69
N ASP A 96 0.54 7.99 -35.97
CA ASP A 96 0.21 9.18 -35.17
C ASP A 96 -0.45 8.81 -33.84
N PHE A 97 0.37 8.31 -32.91
CA PHE A 97 0.03 8.07 -31.52
C PHE A 97 1.23 8.38 -30.62
N VAL A 98 0.97 8.48 -29.31
CA VAL A 98 2.01 8.63 -28.29
C VAL A 98 1.79 7.64 -27.15
N VAL A 99 2.87 7.13 -26.57
CA VAL A 99 2.86 6.37 -25.32
C VAL A 99 3.46 7.25 -24.24
N LEU A 100 2.73 7.45 -23.14
CA LEU A 100 3.18 8.21 -21.98
C LEU A 100 3.40 7.25 -20.82
N GLU A 101 4.60 7.23 -20.23
CA GLU A 101 4.96 6.42 -19.07
C GLU A 101 5.38 7.35 -17.93
N LEU A 102 4.91 7.06 -16.71
CA LEU A 102 5.23 7.86 -15.52
C LEU A 102 6.63 7.51 -14.99
N GLU A 103 7.02 6.23 -15.13
CA GLU A 103 8.33 5.71 -14.75
C GLU A 103 9.42 6.04 -15.77
N ASP A 104 10.69 5.99 -15.34
CA ASP A 104 11.84 6.28 -16.20
C ASP A 104 12.03 5.25 -17.33
N THR A 105 11.34 4.11 -17.27
CA THR A 105 11.45 3.07 -18.29
C THR A 105 10.14 2.32 -18.46
N ALA A 106 9.86 1.93 -19.70
CA ALA A 106 8.73 1.09 -20.04
C ALA A 106 8.88 -0.35 -19.51
N GLY A 107 7.76 -1.09 -19.51
CA GLY A 107 7.66 -2.50 -19.15
C GLY A 107 6.64 -2.77 -18.05
N GLY A 108 6.34 -1.79 -17.19
CA GLY A 108 5.44 -1.96 -16.04
C GLY A 108 5.85 -3.16 -15.18
N ASN A 109 4.87 -3.96 -14.74
CA ASN A 109 5.11 -5.16 -13.93
C ASN A 109 5.85 -6.29 -14.67
N SER A 110 6.08 -6.17 -15.98
CA SER A 110 6.81 -7.17 -16.78
C SER A 110 8.33 -6.94 -16.77
N ARG A 111 8.81 -5.92 -16.08
CA ARG A 111 10.25 -5.70 -15.88
C ARG A 111 10.75 -6.77 -14.91
N ALA A 112 11.77 -7.51 -15.30
CA ALA A 112 12.43 -8.45 -14.38
C ALA A 112 13.13 -7.65 -13.27
N GLY A 113 12.97 -8.11 -12.03
CA GLY A 113 13.54 -7.53 -10.81
C GLY A 113 13.41 -8.51 -9.66
#